data_AF-A0A4U9D773-F1
#
_entry.id   AF-A0A4U9D773-F1
#
_cell.length_a   1.000
_cell.length_b   1.000
_cell.length_c   1.000
_cell.angle_alpha   90.00
_cell.angle_beta   90.00
_cell.angle_gamma   90.00
#
_symmetry.space_group_name_H-M   'P 1'
#
loop_
_entity.id
_entity.type
_entity.pdbx_description
1 polymer ?
#
loop_
_entity_poly.entity_id
_entity_poly.type
_entity_poly.pdbx_seq_one_letter_code
_entity_poly.pdbx_strand_id
1 'polypeptide(L)' 'MLAVGGVTPDNLATWVQAGCAGAGLGSDLYRAGQPAARTREQAQRFIAAGRELVA' A
#
# COMPACT_ATOMS: atom_id res chain seq x y z
N MET A 1 4.09 7.57 12.87
CA MET A 1 5.06 6.62 12.27
C MET A 1 4.46 6.05 10.99
N LEU A 2 5.28 5.74 9.98
CA LEU A 2 4.83 5.09 8.74
C LEU A 2 5.54 3.75 8.58
N ALA A 3 4.80 2.70 8.19
CA ALA A 3 5.39 1.41 7.83
C ALA A 3 6.05 1.50 6.44
N VAL A 4 7.29 1.02 6.31
CA VAL A 4 8.02 1.01 5.03
C VAL A 4 8.78 -0.30 4.88
N GLY A 5 8.89 -0.78 3.64
CA GLY A 5 9.52 -2.06 3.32
C GLY A 5 8.56 -3.25 3.51
N GLY A 6 8.24 -3.93 2.41
CA GLY A 6 7.37 -5.12 2.45
C GLY A 6 5.88 -4.86 2.70
N VAL A 7 5.42 -3.61 2.65
CA VAL A 7 3.99 -3.28 2.75
C VAL A 7 3.28 -3.64 1.44
N THR A 8 2.19 -4.37 1.57
CA THR A 8 1.29 -4.77 0.48
C THR A 8 -0.15 -4.35 0.83
N PRO A 9 -1.09 -4.34 -0.12
CA PRO A 9 -2.51 -4.10 0.20
C PRO A 9 -3.03 -5.10 1.23
N ASP A 10 -2.59 -6.35 1.15
CA ASP A 10 -3.10 -7.46 1.98
C ASP A 10 -2.60 -7.41 3.43
N ASN A 11 -1.47 -6.73 3.71
CA ASN A 11 -0.91 -6.60 5.06
C ASN A 11 -1.03 -5.18 5.65
N LEU A 12 -1.68 -4.26 4.94
CA LEU A 12 -1.78 -2.86 5.37
C LEU A 12 -2.52 -2.72 6.71
N ALA A 13 -3.55 -3.54 6.94
CA ALA A 13 -4.31 -3.57 8.18
C ALA A 13 -3.43 -3.88 9.40
N THR A 14 -2.51 -4.84 9.27
CA THR A 14 -1.59 -5.25 10.33
C THR A 14 -0.72 -4.08 10.80
N TRP A 15 -0.22 -3.26 9.88
CA TRP A 15 0.61 -2.11 10.21
C TRP A 15 -0.18 -1.00 10.90
N VAL A 16 -1.41 -0.75 10.45
CA VAL A 16 -2.30 0.22 11.11
C VAL A 16 -2.66 -0.24 12.52
N GLN A 17 -2.98 -1.51 12.71
CA GLN A 17 -3.24 -2.11 14.04
C GLN A 17 -2.02 -2.03 14.95
N ALA A 18 -0.81 -2.09 14.40
CA ALA A 18 0.44 -1.88 15.13
C ALA A 18 0.72 -0.40 15.48
N GLY A 19 -0.21 0.53 15.18
CA GLY A 19 -0.11 1.95 15.51
C GLY A 19 0.57 2.80 14.43
N CYS A 20 0.82 2.27 13.24
CA CYS A 20 1.30 3.10 12.14
C CYS A 20 0.18 4.00 11.62
N ALA A 21 0.50 5.27 11.38
CA ALA A 21 -0.44 6.25 10.82
C ALA A 21 -0.63 6.07 9.29
N GLY A 22 0.12 5.16 8.67
CA GLY A 22 0.09 4.90 7.24
C GLY A 22 1.31 4.10 6.79
N ALA A 23 1.53 4.05 5.47
CA ALA A 23 2.63 3.30 4.88
C ALA A 23 3.28 4.02 3.68
N GLY A 24 4.58 3.82 3.51
CA GLY A 24 5.30 4.18 2.29
C GLY A 24 5.30 3.01 1.31
N LEU A 25 4.90 3.29 0.06
CA LEU A 25 4.68 2.28 -0.96
C LEU A 25 5.87 2.19 -1.91
N GLY A 26 6.52 1.04 -1.92
CA GLY A 26 7.72 0.78 -2.74
C GLY A 26 7.44 -0.12 -3.93
N SER A 27 8.20 -1.21 -4.04
CA SER A 27 8.17 -2.14 -5.17
C SER A 27 6.85 -2.89 -5.36
N ASP A 28 5.96 -2.88 -4.37
CA ASP A 28 4.59 -3.39 -4.51
C ASP A 28 3.70 -2.43 -5.31
N LEU A 29 3.94 -1.11 -5.21
CA LEU A 29 3.28 -0.10 -6.05
C LEU A 29 3.96 0.05 -7.41
N TYR A 30 5.29 0.21 -7.42
CA TYR A 30 6.07 0.47 -8.62
C TYR A 30 7.44 -0.19 -8.64
N ARG A 31 7.75 -0.87 -9.76
CA ARG A 31 9.08 -1.35 -10.14
C ARG A 31 9.54 -0.67 -11.43
N ALA A 32 10.82 -0.38 -11.52
CA ALA A 32 11.42 0.22 -12.71
C ALA A 32 11.11 -0.63 -13.97
N GLY A 33 10.62 0.04 -15.01
CA GLY A 33 10.25 -0.59 -16.28
C GLY A 33 8.82 -1.15 -16.33
N GLN A 34 8.04 -1.08 -15.24
CA GLN A 34 6.65 -1.54 -15.31
C GLN A 34 5.76 -0.55 -16.09
N PRO A 35 4.73 -1.05 -16.81
CA PRO A 35 3.77 -0.19 -17.49
C PRO A 35 2.97 0.69 -16.51
N ALA A 36 2.59 1.90 -16.94
CA ALA A 36 1.74 2.79 -16.14
C ALA A 36 0.40 2.15 -15.73
N ALA A 37 -0.15 1.25 -16.57
CA ALA A 37 -1.34 0.47 -16.25
C ALA A 37 -1.16 -0.37 -14.98
N ARG A 38 0.02 -0.98 -14.79
CA ARG A 38 0.32 -1.77 -13.59
C ARG A 38 0.41 -0.88 -12.35
N THR A 39 1.03 0.29 -12.47
CA THR A 39 1.07 1.26 -11.36
C THR A 39 -0.34 1.69 -10.94
N ARG A 40 -1.22 1.94 -11.92
CA ARG A 40 -2.62 2.31 -11.65
C ARG A 40 -3.36 1.18 -10.93
N GLU A 41 -3.23 -0.05 -11.39
CA GLU A 41 -3.85 -1.23 -10.75
C GLU A 41 -3.40 -1.36 -9.29
N GLN A 42 -2.09 -1.31 -9.04
CA GLN A 42 -1.56 -1.43 -7.68
C GLN A 42 -1.99 -0.25 -6.80
N ALA A 43 -2.00 0.99 -7.33
CA ALA A 43 -2.51 2.15 -6.60
C ALA A 43 -3.98 2.00 -6.20
N GLN A 44 -4.82 1.49 -7.11
CA GLN A 44 -6.23 1.23 -6.82
C GLN A 44 -6.40 0.19 -5.71
N ARG A 45 -5.58 -0.87 -5.71
CA ARG A 45 -5.57 -1.87 -4.63
C ARG A 45 -5.20 -1.27 -3.27
N PHE A 46 -4.16 -0.43 -3.21
CA PHE A 46 -3.79 0.26 -1.97
C PHE A 46 -4.86 1.24 -1.49
N ILE A 47 -5.50 1.97 -2.40
CA ILE A 47 -6.61 2.88 -2.04
C ILE A 47 -7.80 2.10 -1.50
N ALA A 48 -8.17 0.98 -2.13
CA ALA A 48 -9.26 0.13 -1.67
C ALA A 48 -8.99 -0.39 -0.26
N ALA A 49 -7.83 -1.01 -0.04
CA ALA A 49 -7.42 -1.50 1.27
C ALA A 49 -7.37 -0.37 2.32
N GLY A 50 -6.85 0.81 1.95
CA GLY A 50 -6.81 1.95 2.86
C GLY A 50 -8.19 2.47 3.24
N ARG A 51 -9.17 2.47 2.32
CA ARG A 51 -10.54 2.88 2.60
C ARG A 51 -11.24 1.96 3.59
N GLU A 52 -10.99 0.66 3.50
CA GLU A 52 -11.52 -0.35 4.44
C GLU A 52 -11.01 -0.14 5.88
N LEU A 53 -9.90 0.57 6.08
CA LEU A 53 -9.30 0.83 7.40
C LEU A 53 -9.78 2.13 8.06
N VAL A 54 -10.40 3.03 7.28
CA VAL A 54 -10.85 4.36 7.76
C VAL A 54 -12.38 4.45 7.87
N ALA A 55 -13.10 3.47 7.32
CA ALA A 55 -14.54 3.31 7.47
C ALA A 55 -14.90 2.70 8.84
#